data_AF-A0A7V3RLZ6-F1
#
_entry.id   AF-A0A7V3RLZ6-F1
#
_cell.length_a   1.000
_cell.length_b   1.000
_cell.length_c   1.000
_cell.angle_alpha   90.00
_cell.angle_beta   90.00
_cell.angle_gamma   90.00
#
_symmetry.space_group_name_H-M   'P 1'
#
loop_
_entity.id
_entity.type
_entity.pdbx_description
1 polymer ?
#
loop_
_entity_poly.entity_id
_entity_poly.type
_entity_poly.pdbx_seq_one_letter_code
_entity_poly.pdbx_strand_id
1 'polypeptide(L)'
;MKCCARIACRRSIGRWAMQGVLGAGLLTLVALLGCTSLQTRLQSDDDTERYAIETLRDKVTVGNAMPIPVGGIGLVVGLEGTGGDCPPDSWREILENELRKEGVQDIRKVMTSPDHAMVYVSGVIPPGASKGDPIDLEVLLPRNSRATSLRGGYLHKCYLFNYDFAERLAPSTDPNGPRGLLRGHPLVVAEGMLLVGMGNHDEEETASLKRGRIWGGGRC
;
A
#
# COMPACT_ATOMS: atom_id res chain seq x y z
N MET A 1 127.03 39.90 29.70
CA MET A 1 126.48 39.38 30.97
C MET A 1 125.22 38.58 30.64
N LYS A 2 125.16 37.31 31.13
CA LYS A 2 124.02 36.44 31.50
C LYS A 2 122.60 36.97 31.11
N CYS A 3 121.61 36.24 30.59
CA CYS A 3 121.19 34.85 30.84
C CYS A 3 119.98 34.47 29.92
N CYS A 4 119.94 33.20 29.48
CA CYS A 4 118.82 32.24 29.38
C CYS A 4 117.32 32.67 29.45
N ALA A 5 116.48 32.21 28.49
CA ALA A 5 115.14 31.59 28.70
C ALA A 5 114.42 31.33 27.34
N ARG A 6 114.33 30.07 26.89
CA ARG A 6 113.21 29.09 27.01
C ARG A 6 112.13 29.15 25.91
N ILE A 7 112.05 28.03 25.20
CA ILE A 7 111.01 27.57 24.28
C ILE A 7 109.67 27.39 25.02
N ALA A 8 108.55 27.78 24.39
CA ALA A 8 107.23 27.26 24.71
C ALA A 8 106.29 27.32 23.48
N CYS A 9 106.19 26.19 22.79
CA CYS A 9 105.08 25.87 21.87
C CYS A 9 103.83 25.57 22.71
N ARG A 10 102.71 26.27 22.46
CA ARG A 10 101.41 25.91 23.08
C ARG A 10 100.29 25.98 22.02
N ARG A 11 99.88 24.79 21.59
CA ARG A 11 98.67 24.49 20.81
C ARG A 11 97.42 25.08 21.48
N SER A 12 96.55 25.75 20.72
CA SER A 12 95.20 26.12 21.15
C SER A 12 94.15 25.62 20.15
N ILE A 13 93.84 24.32 20.22
CA ILE A 13 92.80 23.64 19.40
C ILE A 13 91.42 23.65 20.09
N GLY A 14 91.27 24.31 21.24
CA GLY A 14 90.10 24.13 22.13
C GLY A 14 88.92 25.10 21.99
N ARG A 15 88.88 26.04 21.05
CA ARG A 15 87.81 27.07 21.00
C ARG A 15 86.71 26.86 19.95
N TRP A 16 86.95 26.04 18.93
CA TRP A 16 85.97 25.80 17.85
C TRP A 16 85.00 24.66 18.12
N ALA A 17 85.35 23.72 19.01
CA ALA A 17 84.48 22.59 19.36
C ALA A 17 83.30 22.97 20.28
N MET A 18 83.47 23.98 21.14
CA MET A 18 82.47 24.34 22.15
C MET A 18 81.32 25.20 21.60
N GLN A 19 81.56 25.97 20.52
CA GLN A 19 80.51 26.76 19.85
C GLN A 19 79.64 25.89 18.92
N GLY A 20 80.16 24.79 18.39
CA GLY A 20 79.39 23.84 17.57
C GLY A 20 78.35 23.06 18.38
N VAL A 21 78.68 22.65 19.61
CA VAL A 21 77.78 21.85 20.46
C VAL A 21 76.62 22.68 21.03
N LEU A 22 76.86 23.95 21.39
CA LEU A 22 75.81 24.87 21.85
C LEU A 22 74.85 25.29 20.72
N GLY A 23 75.38 25.51 19.50
CA GLY A 23 74.56 25.80 18.33
C GLY A 23 73.70 24.61 17.89
N ALA A 24 74.26 23.40 17.91
CA ALA A 24 73.53 22.17 17.56
C ALA A 24 72.45 21.83 18.60
N GLY A 25 72.71 22.07 19.90
CA GLY A 25 71.74 21.84 20.98
C GLY A 25 70.54 22.79 20.96
N LEU A 26 70.74 24.06 20.54
CA LEU A 26 69.65 25.02 20.39
C LEU A 26 68.77 24.70 19.17
N LEU A 27 69.39 24.21 18.09
CA LEU A 27 68.69 23.86 16.85
C LEU A 27 67.89 22.56 16.98
N THR A 28 68.36 21.59 17.77
CA THR A 28 67.59 20.38 18.11
C THR A 28 66.42 20.66 19.06
N LEU A 29 66.53 21.65 19.96
CA LEU A 29 65.43 22.04 20.85
C LEU A 29 64.30 22.77 20.10
N VAL A 30 64.63 23.60 19.10
CA VAL A 30 63.65 24.25 18.22
C VAL A 30 62.96 23.23 17.29
N ALA A 31 63.68 22.19 16.83
CA ALA A 31 63.10 21.12 16.03
C ALA A 31 62.10 20.24 16.82
N LEU A 32 62.34 20.01 18.11
CA LEU A 32 61.44 19.24 18.98
C LEU A 32 60.17 20.04 19.37
N LEU A 33 60.24 21.37 19.41
CA LEU A 33 59.10 22.25 19.67
C LEU A 33 58.26 22.57 18.40
N GLY A 34 58.76 22.22 17.21
CA GLY A 34 58.11 22.53 15.93
C GLY A 34 57.01 21.57 15.48
N CYS A 35 56.79 20.44 16.16
CA CYS A 35 55.82 19.42 15.76
C CYS A 35 54.55 19.39 16.65
N THR A 36 54.13 20.53 17.18
CA THR A 36 52.81 20.67 17.83
C THR A 36 51.95 21.73 17.17
N SER A 37 52.05 21.92 15.85
CA SER A 37 50.89 22.38 15.10
C SER A 37 49.90 21.22 15.11
N LEU A 38 49.11 21.15 16.18
CA LEU A 38 47.82 20.48 16.16
C LEU A 38 47.00 21.23 15.11
N GLN A 39 47.22 20.86 13.84
CA GLN A 39 46.29 21.13 12.76
C GLN A 39 45.09 20.27 13.12
N THR A 40 44.29 20.78 14.05
CA THR A 40 42.89 20.43 14.10
C THR A 40 42.42 20.68 12.69
N ARG A 41 42.20 19.60 11.93
CA ARG A 41 41.33 19.70 10.78
C ARG A 41 40.05 20.24 11.38
N LEU A 42 39.78 21.53 11.16
CA LEU A 42 38.44 22.08 11.27
C LEU A 42 37.64 21.31 10.21
N GLN A 43 37.21 20.11 10.56
CA GLN A 43 35.92 19.65 10.09
C GLN A 43 34.99 20.65 10.76
N SER A 44 34.53 21.64 9.99
CA SER A 44 33.29 22.30 10.36
C SER A 44 32.32 21.15 10.66
N ASP A 45 31.69 21.17 11.83
CA ASP A 45 30.47 20.39 12.02
C ASP A 45 29.56 20.85 10.89
N ASP A 46 29.51 20.04 9.84
CA ASP A 46 28.54 20.19 8.79
C ASP A 46 27.25 19.65 9.41
N ASP A 47 26.74 20.40 10.41
CA ASP A 47 25.34 20.44 10.81
C ASP A 47 24.57 21.05 9.63
N THR A 48 24.69 20.39 8.48
CA THR A 48 23.64 20.37 7.49
C THR A 48 22.47 19.81 8.27
N GLU A 49 21.58 20.70 8.74
CA GLU A 49 20.22 20.35 9.12
C GLU A 49 19.72 19.43 8.02
N ARG A 50 19.78 18.11 8.27
CA ARG A 50 19.35 17.13 7.29
C ARG A 50 17.86 17.37 7.19
N TYR A 51 17.45 18.14 6.16
CA TYR A 51 16.07 18.18 5.75
C TYR A 51 15.57 16.74 5.78
N ALA A 52 14.42 16.50 6.40
CA ALA A 52 13.84 15.17 6.39
C ALA A 52 13.55 14.84 4.92
N ILE A 53 14.51 14.18 4.26
CA ILE A 53 14.37 13.76 2.88
C ILE A 53 13.35 12.64 2.96
N GLU A 54 12.13 12.95 2.51
CA GLU A 54 11.11 11.94 2.32
C GLU A 54 11.69 10.88 1.38
N THR A 55 11.80 9.66 1.90
CA THR A 55 12.37 8.57 1.14
C THR A 55 11.36 8.09 0.10
N LEU A 56 11.83 7.41 -0.96
CA LEU A 56 10.93 6.78 -1.93
C LEU A 56 9.92 5.84 -1.25
N ARG A 57 10.31 5.21 -0.13
CA ARG A 57 9.41 4.39 0.69
C ARG A 57 8.22 5.18 1.23
N ASP A 58 8.40 6.46 1.56
CA ASP A 58 7.35 7.30 2.13
C ASP A 58 6.34 7.78 1.08
N LYS A 59 6.69 7.72 -0.20
CA LYS A 59 5.85 8.15 -1.33
C LYS A 59 5.34 7.03 -2.21
N VAL A 60 5.86 5.82 -2.06
CA VAL A 60 5.51 4.68 -2.91
C VAL A 60 4.65 3.70 -2.11
N THR A 61 3.48 3.40 -2.65
CA THR A 61 2.67 2.27 -2.21
C THR A 61 2.91 1.08 -3.15
N VAL A 62 3.13 -0.10 -2.58
CA VAL A 62 3.25 -1.33 -3.38
C VAL A 62 1.84 -1.77 -3.77
N GLY A 63 1.54 -1.73 -5.06
CA GLY A 63 0.26 -2.24 -5.59
C GLY A 63 0.13 -3.74 -5.40
N ASN A 64 -1.11 -4.23 -5.28
CA ASN A 64 -1.44 -5.67 -5.17
C ASN A 64 -0.83 -6.40 -3.95
N ALA A 65 -0.35 -5.65 -2.94
CA ALA A 65 0.19 -6.22 -1.71
C ALA A 65 -0.89 -6.57 -0.67
N MET A 66 -2.07 -5.94 -0.77
CA MET A 66 -3.20 -6.12 0.14
C MET A 66 -4.40 -6.69 -0.61
N PRO A 67 -5.25 -7.51 0.05
CA PRO A 67 -6.50 -7.97 -0.53
C PRO A 67 -7.43 -6.79 -0.82
N ILE A 68 -8.08 -6.80 -1.97
CA ILE A 68 -8.98 -5.72 -2.39
C ILE A 68 -10.42 -6.26 -2.28
N PRO A 69 -11.25 -5.76 -1.35
CA PRO A 69 -12.65 -6.13 -1.30
C PRO A 69 -13.37 -5.51 -2.50
N VAL A 70 -14.19 -6.31 -3.16
CA VAL A 70 -15.01 -5.88 -4.29
C VAL A 70 -16.47 -6.21 -4.01
N GLY A 71 -17.35 -5.32 -4.41
CA GLY A 71 -18.78 -5.46 -4.22
C GLY A 71 -19.58 -4.94 -5.40
N GLY A 72 -20.78 -5.44 -5.58
CA GLY A 72 -21.70 -5.01 -6.62
C GLY A 72 -23.11 -5.52 -6.38
N ILE A 73 -24.02 -5.07 -7.24
CA ILE A 73 -25.41 -5.52 -7.24
C ILE A 73 -25.62 -6.30 -8.52
N GLY A 74 -26.11 -7.52 -8.37
CA GLY A 74 -26.36 -8.43 -9.47
C GLY A 74 -27.84 -8.80 -9.58
N LEU A 75 -28.18 -9.38 -10.72
CA LEU A 75 -29.46 -10.00 -10.98
C LEU A 75 -29.25 -11.52 -11.08
N VAL A 76 -29.96 -12.28 -10.25
CA VAL A 76 -30.03 -13.74 -10.37
C VAL A 76 -31.27 -14.09 -11.19
N VAL A 77 -31.09 -14.97 -12.16
CA VAL A 77 -32.13 -15.46 -13.08
C VAL A 77 -32.29 -16.96 -12.95
N GLY A 78 -33.43 -17.49 -13.39
CA GLY A 78 -33.71 -18.94 -13.39
C GLY A 78 -34.09 -19.48 -12.02
N LEU A 79 -34.66 -18.64 -11.14
CA LEU A 79 -35.24 -19.11 -9.89
C LEU A 79 -36.60 -19.77 -10.18
N GLU A 80 -36.90 -20.89 -9.51
CA GLU A 80 -38.14 -21.67 -9.72
C GLU A 80 -39.33 -21.06 -8.96
N GLY A 81 -39.68 -19.80 -9.26
CA GLY A 81 -40.73 -19.06 -8.55
C GLY A 81 -40.41 -18.71 -7.09
N THR A 82 -39.16 -18.93 -6.65
CA THR A 82 -38.65 -18.53 -5.33
C THR A 82 -38.06 -17.13 -5.31
N GLY A 83 -37.99 -16.48 -6.48
CA GLY A 83 -37.59 -15.10 -6.62
C GLY A 83 -38.72 -14.14 -6.25
N GLY A 84 -38.62 -12.92 -6.75
CA GLY A 84 -39.63 -11.92 -6.51
C GLY A 84 -39.18 -10.53 -6.92
N ASP A 85 -40.14 -9.63 -6.95
CA ASP A 85 -39.89 -8.22 -7.22
C ASP A 85 -38.82 -7.67 -6.30
N CYS A 86 -37.88 -6.98 -6.93
CA CYS A 86 -36.80 -6.29 -6.26
C CYS A 86 -37.36 -5.34 -5.19
N PRO A 87 -36.75 -5.14 -4.01
CA PRO A 87 -37.18 -4.07 -3.13
C PRO A 87 -36.95 -2.69 -3.77
N PRO A 88 -37.80 -1.67 -3.53
CA PRO A 88 -37.51 -0.30 -3.92
C PRO A 88 -36.44 0.28 -2.99
N ASP A 89 -35.18 0.27 -3.43
CA ASP A 89 -34.02 0.79 -2.71
C ASP A 89 -33.10 1.54 -3.68
N SER A 90 -32.17 2.36 -3.17
CA SER A 90 -31.11 3.01 -3.95
C SER A 90 -30.35 2.05 -4.86
N TRP A 91 -30.15 0.81 -4.40
CA TRP A 91 -29.50 -0.27 -5.14
C TRP A 91 -30.27 -0.73 -6.38
N ARG A 92 -31.60 -0.58 -6.36
CA ARG A 92 -32.47 -0.90 -7.49
C ARG A 92 -32.14 0.00 -8.68
N GLU A 93 -31.99 1.29 -8.46
CA GLU A 93 -31.65 2.26 -9.52
C GLU A 93 -30.28 1.99 -10.13
N ILE A 94 -29.31 1.57 -9.30
CA ILE A 94 -27.99 1.17 -9.76
C ILE A 94 -28.10 -0.06 -10.66
N LEU A 95 -28.84 -1.08 -10.25
CA LEU A 95 -29.06 -2.27 -11.07
C LEU A 95 -29.80 -1.95 -12.37
N GLU A 96 -30.84 -1.11 -12.33
CA GLU A 96 -31.54 -0.64 -13.54
C GLU A 96 -30.60 0.05 -14.53
N ASN A 97 -29.67 0.88 -14.01
CA ASN A 97 -28.70 1.56 -14.84
C ASN A 97 -27.66 0.59 -15.44
N GLU A 98 -27.21 -0.42 -14.69
CA GLU A 98 -26.31 -1.44 -15.24
C GLU A 98 -27.01 -2.31 -16.31
N LEU A 99 -28.22 -2.80 -16.05
CA LEU A 99 -29.00 -3.56 -17.04
C LEU A 99 -29.31 -2.74 -18.30
N ARG A 100 -29.53 -1.43 -18.14
CA ARG A 100 -29.70 -0.51 -19.28
C ARG A 100 -28.43 -0.39 -20.13
N LYS A 101 -27.25 -0.36 -19.51
CA LYS A 101 -25.96 -0.35 -20.24
C LYS A 101 -25.73 -1.66 -20.99
N GLU A 102 -26.21 -2.78 -20.46
CA GLU A 102 -26.15 -4.09 -21.10
C GLU A 102 -27.17 -4.26 -22.23
N GLY A 103 -28.13 -3.33 -22.35
CA GLY A 103 -29.14 -3.35 -23.41
C GLY A 103 -30.29 -4.32 -23.16
N VAL A 104 -30.52 -4.71 -21.91
CA VAL A 104 -31.64 -5.58 -21.53
C VAL A 104 -32.97 -4.86 -21.81
N GLN A 105 -33.83 -5.48 -22.61
CA GLN A 105 -35.16 -4.96 -22.93
C GLN A 105 -36.10 -5.14 -21.73
N ASP A 106 -37.07 -4.24 -21.59
CA ASP A 106 -38.12 -4.30 -20.57
C ASP A 106 -37.62 -4.53 -19.13
N ILE A 107 -36.65 -3.72 -18.69
CA ILE A 107 -36.00 -3.79 -17.36
C ILE A 107 -37.02 -3.94 -16.21
N ARG A 108 -38.11 -3.16 -16.24
CA ARG A 108 -39.15 -3.24 -15.20
C ARG A 108 -39.81 -4.61 -15.13
N LYS A 109 -40.05 -5.25 -16.27
CA LYS A 109 -40.65 -6.59 -16.33
C LYS A 109 -39.70 -7.64 -15.79
N VAL A 110 -38.41 -7.53 -16.14
CA VAL A 110 -37.35 -8.40 -15.61
C VAL A 110 -37.27 -8.27 -14.09
N MET A 111 -37.24 -7.05 -13.56
CA MET A 111 -37.09 -6.84 -12.11
C MET A 111 -38.30 -7.22 -11.27
N THR A 112 -39.50 -7.27 -11.86
CA THR A 112 -40.74 -7.68 -11.18
C THR A 112 -41.05 -9.17 -11.39
N SER A 113 -40.27 -9.88 -12.20
CA SER A 113 -40.46 -11.32 -12.45
C SER A 113 -40.29 -12.16 -11.17
N PRO A 114 -41.14 -13.18 -10.94
CA PRO A 114 -40.97 -14.11 -9.82
C PRO A 114 -39.76 -15.05 -9.97
N ASP A 115 -39.19 -15.15 -11.17
CA ASP A 115 -38.06 -16.03 -11.47
C ASP A 115 -36.71 -15.30 -11.34
N HIS A 116 -36.74 -14.04 -10.92
CA HIS A 116 -35.58 -13.17 -10.81
C HIS A 116 -35.46 -12.61 -9.39
N ALA A 117 -34.24 -12.32 -8.97
CA ALA A 117 -33.99 -11.67 -7.69
C ALA A 117 -32.77 -10.74 -7.77
N MET A 118 -32.89 -9.56 -7.15
CA MET A 118 -31.74 -8.69 -6.91
C MET A 118 -30.92 -9.24 -5.74
N VAL A 119 -29.60 -9.27 -5.92
CA VAL A 119 -28.65 -9.78 -4.92
C VAL A 119 -27.47 -8.84 -4.73
N TYR A 120 -26.87 -8.89 -3.55
CA TYR A 120 -25.55 -8.34 -3.29
C TYR A 120 -24.50 -9.38 -3.62
N VAL A 121 -23.49 -8.98 -4.39
CA VAL A 121 -22.35 -9.83 -4.74
C VAL A 121 -21.12 -9.22 -4.11
N SER A 122 -20.41 -10.00 -3.30
CA SER A 122 -19.16 -9.62 -2.67
C SER A 122 -18.07 -10.63 -3.00
N GLY A 123 -16.84 -10.13 -3.14
CA GLY A 123 -15.67 -10.95 -3.38
C GLY A 123 -14.42 -10.26 -2.85
N VAL A 124 -13.32 -11.00 -2.83
CA VAL A 124 -12.02 -10.46 -2.44
C VAL A 124 -11.02 -10.85 -3.50
N ILE A 125 -10.38 -9.86 -4.11
CA ILE A 125 -9.23 -10.10 -4.99
C ILE A 125 -8.05 -10.45 -4.08
N PRO A 126 -7.45 -11.65 -4.20
CA PRO A 126 -6.32 -12.02 -3.36
C PRO A 126 -5.08 -11.19 -3.74
N PRO A 127 -4.16 -10.95 -2.78
CA PRO A 127 -2.91 -10.27 -3.08
C PRO A 127 -2.09 -11.09 -4.08
N GLY A 128 -1.46 -10.41 -5.04
CA GLY A 128 -0.71 -11.05 -6.10
C GLY A 128 -1.55 -11.58 -7.27
N ALA A 129 -2.88 -11.40 -7.25
CA ALA A 129 -3.74 -11.77 -8.37
C ALA A 129 -3.38 -10.99 -9.64
N SER A 130 -3.39 -11.68 -10.77
CA SER A 130 -3.22 -11.11 -12.10
C SER A 130 -4.57 -10.87 -12.78
N LYS A 131 -4.57 -10.06 -13.84
CA LYS A 131 -5.78 -9.86 -14.64
C LYS A 131 -6.21 -11.19 -15.25
N GLY A 132 -7.49 -11.53 -15.11
CA GLY A 132 -8.10 -12.75 -15.59
C GLY A 132 -8.12 -13.89 -14.56
N ASP A 133 -7.52 -13.73 -13.39
CA ASP A 133 -7.51 -14.78 -12.38
C ASP A 133 -8.94 -15.05 -11.85
N PRO A 134 -9.27 -16.33 -11.58
CA PRO A 134 -10.57 -16.70 -11.04
C PRO A 134 -10.70 -16.25 -9.58
N ILE A 135 -11.86 -15.68 -9.24
CA ILE A 135 -12.18 -15.26 -7.87
C ILE A 135 -13.48 -15.92 -7.42
N ASP A 136 -13.51 -16.34 -6.17
CA ASP A 136 -14.71 -16.82 -5.50
C ASP A 136 -15.58 -15.66 -5.04
N LEU A 137 -16.88 -15.79 -5.26
CA LEU A 137 -17.86 -14.77 -4.96
C LEU A 137 -18.89 -15.30 -3.98
N GLU A 138 -19.28 -14.46 -3.04
CA GLU A 138 -20.43 -14.67 -2.17
C GLU A 138 -21.59 -13.83 -2.68
N VAL A 139 -22.77 -14.44 -2.71
CA VAL A 139 -24.00 -13.81 -3.13
C VAL A 139 -24.99 -13.84 -1.98
N LEU A 140 -25.55 -12.69 -1.66
CA LEU A 140 -26.45 -12.52 -0.53
C LEU A 140 -27.75 -11.85 -0.99
N LEU A 141 -28.87 -12.42 -0.56
CA LEU A 141 -30.16 -11.77 -0.73
C LEU A 141 -30.31 -10.57 0.23
N PRO A 142 -30.74 -9.40 -0.25
CA PRO A 142 -31.08 -8.30 0.64
C PRO A 142 -32.21 -8.66 1.60
N ARG A 143 -32.14 -8.17 2.84
CA ARG A 143 -33.10 -8.51 3.92
C ARG A 143 -34.55 -8.11 3.62
N ASN A 144 -34.74 -7.07 2.83
CA ASN A 144 -36.03 -6.53 2.41
C ASN A 144 -36.56 -7.17 1.11
N SER A 145 -35.87 -8.18 0.57
CA SER A 145 -36.30 -8.88 -0.64
C SER A 145 -37.51 -9.79 -0.37
N ARG A 146 -38.36 -9.94 -1.39
CA ARG A 146 -39.47 -10.91 -1.41
C ARG A 146 -39.05 -12.32 -1.78
N ALA A 147 -37.84 -12.50 -2.32
CA ALA A 147 -37.34 -13.81 -2.69
C ALA A 147 -37.06 -14.67 -1.44
N THR A 148 -37.39 -15.96 -1.52
CA THR A 148 -37.25 -16.91 -0.41
C THR A 148 -35.97 -17.73 -0.51
N SER A 149 -35.53 -18.06 -1.73
CA SER A 149 -34.40 -18.94 -1.99
C SER A 149 -33.68 -18.56 -3.28
N LEU A 150 -32.35 -18.70 -3.27
CA LEU A 150 -31.48 -18.53 -4.43
C LEU A 150 -31.15 -19.86 -5.15
N ARG A 151 -31.74 -20.98 -4.72
CA ARG A 151 -31.45 -22.31 -5.25
C ARG A 151 -31.77 -22.38 -6.75
N GLY A 152 -30.86 -23.00 -7.52
CA GLY A 152 -31.02 -23.17 -8.97
C GLY A 152 -30.75 -21.90 -9.78
N GLY A 153 -30.49 -20.78 -9.11
CA GLY A 153 -30.23 -19.51 -9.76
C GLY A 153 -28.90 -19.47 -10.51
N TYR A 154 -28.88 -18.62 -11.53
CA TYR A 154 -27.69 -18.22 -12.26
C TYR A 154 -27.51 -16.71 -12.16
N LEU A 155 -26.30 -16.26 -11.82
CA LEU A 155 -25.96 -14.85 -11.73
C LEU A 155 -25.73 -14.31 -13.14
N HIS A 156 -26.58 -13.37 -13.56
CA HIS A 156 -26.35 -12.60 -14.77
C HIS A 156 -25.08 -11.77 -14.62
N LYS A 157 -24.46 -11.43 -15.76
CA LYS A 157 -23.22 -10.66 -15.79
C LYS A 157 -23.34 -9.43 -14.88
N CYS A 158 -22.37 -9.30 -13.98
CA CYS A 158 -22.34 -8.25 -12.97
C CYS A 158 -20.93 -7.70 -12.85
N TYR A 159 -20.79 -6.37 -12.80
CA TYR A 159 -19.51 -5.72 -12.53
C TYR A 159 -19.37 -5.46 -11.04
N LEU A 160 -18.21 -5.77 -10.47
CA LEU A 160 -17.87 -5.48 -9.08
C LEU A 160 -16.83 -4.37 -9.00
N PHE A 161 -16.98 -3.54 -7.97
CA PHE A 161 -16.23 -2.32 -7.76
C PHE A 161 -15.58 -2.35 -6.39
N ASN A 162 -14.44 -1.67 -6.26
CA ASN A 162 -13.92 -1.31 -4.95
C ASN A 162 -14.70 -0.08 -4.44
N TYR A 163 -15.02 -0.08 -3.15
CA TYR A 163 -15.62 1.04 -2.47
C TYR A 163 -14.69 1.52 -1.37
N ASP A 164 -14.37 2.80 -1.38
CA ASP A 164 -13.55 3.41 -0.33
C ASP A 164 -14.14 4.74 0.12
N PHE A 165 -13.81 5.15 1.33
CA PHE A 165 -14.26 6.43 1.86
C PHE A 165 -13.41 7.55 1.27
N ALA A 166 -14.08 8.63 0.85
CA ALA A 166 -13.41 9.79 0.30
C ALA A 166 -12.30 10.34 1.23
N GLU A 167 -12.53 10.32 2.54
CA GLU A 167 -11.57 10.76 3.57
C GLU A 167 -10.24 10.01 3.54
N ARG A 168 -10.22 8.76 3.08
CA ARG A 168 -9.00 7.94 2.94
C ARG A 168 -8.23 8.25 1.66
N LEU A 169 -8.94 8.51 0.57
CA LEU A 169 -8.35 8.76 -0.75
C LEU A 169 -7.83 10.18 -0.89
N ALA A 170 -8.61 11.14 -0.39
CA ALA A 170 -8.23 12.53 -0.25
C ALA A 170 -8.42 12.88 1.22
N PRO A 171 -7.38 12.79 2.07
CA PRO A 171 -7.41 13.38 3.40
C PRO A 171 -7.51 14.89 3.23
N SER A 172 -8.73 15.36 2.98
CA SER A 172 -8.99 16.70 2.52
C SER A 172 -8.67 17.66 3.65
N THR A 173 -7.73 18.56 3.38
CA THR A 173 -7.55 19.81 4.14
C THR A 173 -8.84 20.67 4.08
N ASP A 174 -9.74 20.40 3.13
CA ASP A 174 -11.03 21.07 2.96
C ASP A 174 -12.16 20.45 3.83
N PRO A 175 -12.76 21.21 4.76
CA PRO A 175 -13.84 20.76 5.64
C PRO A 175 -15.17 20.41 4.93
N ASN A 176 -15.31 20.78 3.66
CA ASN A 176 -16.54 20.66 2.86
C ASN A 176 -16.46 19.64 1.73
N GLY A 177 -15.40 18.82 1.69
CA GLY A 177 -15.28 17.73 0.71
C GLY A 177 -16.38 16.67 0.84
N PRO A 178 -16.64 15.87 -0.21
CA PRO A 178 -17.53 14.73 -0.12
C PRO A 178 -17.00 13.75 0.91
N ARG A 179 -17.78 13.42 1.95
CA ARG A 179 -17.43 12.43 3.00
C ARG A 179 -18.00 11.04 2.72
N GLY A 180 -18.59 10.85 1.54
CA GLY A 180 -19.33 9.64 1.17
C GLY A 180 -18.46 8.46 0.76
N LEU A 181 -19.12 7.31 0.62
CA LEU A 181 -18.55 6.13 -0.03
C LEU A 181 -18.37 6.43 -1.51
N LEU A 182 -17.14 6.31 -2.01
CA LEU A 182 -16.82 6.50 -3.41
C LEU A 182 -16.71 5.13 -4.08
N ARG A 183 -17.38 5.01 -5.24
CA ARG A 183 -17.28 3.85 -6.11
C ARG A 183 -16.05 4.01 -7.02
N GLY A 184 -15.18 3.01 -7.01
CA GLY A 184 -14.04 2.92 -7.91
C GLY A 184 -14.37 2.43 -9.32
N HIS A 185 -13.34 2.04 -10.06
CA HIS A 185 -13.48 1.42 -11.38
C HIS A 185 -13.95 -0.04 -11.30
N PRO A 186 -14.54 -0.60 -12.37
CA PRO A 186 -14.87 -2.02 -12.41
C PRO A 186 -13.58 -2.84 -12.35
N LEU A 187 -13.48 -3.70 -11.35
CA LEU A 187 -12.30 -4.56 -11.13
C LEU A 187 -12.57 -6.01 -11.48
N VAL A 188 -13.79 -6.50 -11.23
CA VAL A 188 -14.14 -7.91 -11.45
C VAL A 188 -15.43 -8.00 -12.24
N VAL A 189 -15.46 -8.93 -13.20
CA VAL A 189 -16.70 -9.37 -13.86
C VAL A 189 -17.13 -10.68 -13.24
N ALA A 190 -18.35 -10.73 -12.74
CA ALA A 190 -18.97 -11.86 -12.07
C ALA A 190 -20.06 -12.47 -12.93
N GLU A 191 -20.01 -13.78 -13.13
CA GLU A 191 -21.02 -14.55 -13.85
C GLU A 191 -20.96 -16.01 -13.38
N GLY A 192 -22.08 -16.70 -13.30
CA GLY A 192 -22.07 -18.15 -13.08
C GLY A 192 -23.22 -18.70 -12.25
N MET A 193 -23.23 -20.02 -12.09
CA MET A 193 -24.23 -20.74 -11.32
C MET A 193 -24.01 -20.55 -9.82
N LEU A 194 -25.11 -20.38 -9.07
CA LEU A 194 -25.04 -20.25 -7.62
C LEU A 194 -25.11 -21.61 -6.94
N LEU A 195 -24.20 -21.83 -6.00
CA LEU A 195 -24.24 -22.95 -5.07
C LEU A 195 -24.78 -22.46 -3.73
N VAL A 196 -25.95 -22.97 -3.34
CA VAL A 196 -26.76 -22.48 -2.21
C VAL A 196 -26.89 -23.57 -1.15
N GLY A 197 -27.06 -23.19 0.12
CA GLY A 197 -27.19 -24.14 1.22
C GLY A 197 -25.86 -24.58 1.85
N MET A 198 -24.77 -23.87 1.56
CA MET A 198 -23.52 -23.99 2.31
C MET A 198 -23.51 -22.98 3.46
N GLY A 199 -24.27 -23.30 4.50
CA GLY A 199 -24.22 -22.63 5.80
C GLY A 199 -23.52 -23.50 6.83
N ASN A 200 -23.08 -22.91 7.93
CA ASN A 200 -22.66 -23.69 9.08
C ASN A 200 -23.88 -24.42 9.67
N HIS A 201 -23.66 -25.57 10.32
CA HIS A 201 -24.74 -26.37 10.92
C HIS A 201 -25.59 -25.59 11.94
N ASP A 202 -25.06 -24.49 12.47
CA ASP A 202 -25.72 -23.66 13.48
C ASP A 202 -26.60 -22.54 12.87
N GLU A 203 -26.50 -22.30 11.55
CA GLU A 203 -27.33 -21.31 10.87
C GLU A 203 -28.70 -21.91 10.51
N GLU A 204 -29.77 -21.10 10.65
CA GLU A 204 -31.10 -21.49 10.21
C GLU A 204 -31.08 -21.90 8.72
N GLU A 205 -31.71 -23.01 8.39
CA GLU A 205 -31.79 -23.52 7.01
C GLU A 205 -32.39 -22.48 6.05
N THR A 206 -33.31 -21.65 6.53
CA THR A 206 -33.89 -20.58 5.70
C THR A 206 -32.90 -19.45 5.39
N ALA A 207 -31.91 -19.21 6.25
CA ALA A 207 -30.87 -18.21 6.04
C ALA A 207 -29.82 -18.73 5.04
N SER A 208 -29.47 -20.02 5.12
CA SER A 208 -28.54 -20.65 4.18
C SER A 208 -29.07 -20.71 2.75
N LEU A 209 -30.40 -20.71 2.56
CA LEU A 209 -31.05 -20.62 1.24
C LEU A 209 -30.99 -19.21 0.61
N LYS A 210 -30.79 -18.17 1.44
CA LYS A 210 -30.68 -16.77 1.01
C LYS A 210 -29.23 -16.35 0.73
N ARG A 211 -28.28 -17.24 0.98
CA ARG A 211 -26.85 -17.07 0.69
C ARG A 211 -26.42 -18.09 -0.35
N GLY A 212 -25.66 -17.65 -1.34
CA GLY A 212 -25.05 -18.50 -2.34
C GLY A 212 -23.56 -18.20 -2.47
N ARG A 213 -22.82 -19.15 -3.04
CA ARG A 213 -21.43 -18.97 -3.42
C ARG A 213 -21.23 -19.34 -4.87
N ILE A 214 -20.38 -18.61 -5.57
CA ILE A 214 -19.96 -18.92 -6.94
C ILE A 214 -18.45 -19.14 -6.89
N TRP A 215 -18.04 -20.38 -7.11
CA TRP A 215 -16.62 -20.76 -7.11
C TRP A 215 -15.99 -20.41 -8.46
N GLY A 216 -14.93 -19.61 -8.44
CA GLY A 216 -14.22 -19.16 -9.63
C GLY A 216 -15.11 -18.47 -10.68
N GLY A 217 -16.23 -17.87 -10.27
CA GLY A 217 -17.15 -17.15 -11.17
C GLY A 217 -16.76 -15.70 -11.42
N GLY A 218 -15.86 -15.14 -10.61
CA GLY A 218 -15.26 -13.84 -10.85
C GLY A 218 -14.04 -13.92 -11.76
N ARG A 219 -13.82 -12.88 -12.58
CA ARG A 219 -12.58 -12.64 -13.32
C ARG A 219 -12.11 -11.21 -13.05
N CYS A 220 -10.91 -11.04 -12.48
CA CYS A 220 -10.28 -9.73 -12.24
C CYS A 220 -9.49 -9.17 -13.44
#